data_AF-A0A945YLX3-F1
#
_entry.id   AF-A0A945YLX3-F1
#
_cell.length_a   1.000
_cell.length_b   1.000
_cell.length_c   1.000
_cell.angle_alpha   90.00
_cell.angle_beta   90.00
_cell.angle_gamma   90.00
#
_symmetry.space_group_name_H-M   'P 1'
#
loop_
_entity.id
_entity.type
_entity.pdbx_description
1 polymer ?
#
loop_
_entity_poly.entity_id
_entity_poly.type
_entity_poly.pdbx_seq_one_letter_code
_entity_poly.pdbx_strand_id
1 'polypeptide(L)'
;SGVVGCFSTQTFKHINSGEGGFLVTDDAEIMAKATMLSGSYMLYESHLAGAPVEAFENVRLDTPNCSGRMDNLRAAILRPQLADLSIQAERWNKRYRALEIGLNQVEDISLTSRPSKEYFVASSFQFCLPKFTQNQIKDFVLGCDLRGVQLKWFGASIPVGFTSKHDSWRYVDKQNLPETDKILSVLLDMRIPLTFSLEDCDTICKIIKEEVKKISSNQVLDS
;
A
#
# COMPACT_ATOMS: atom_id res chain seq x y z
N SER A 1 4.72 -6.36 -19.88
CA SER A 1 3.54 -6.97 -19.23
C SER A 1 4.02 -7.97 -18.18
N GLY A 2 3.27 -8.16 -17.10
CA GLY A 2 3.54 -9.21 -16.12
C GLY A 2 2.83 -10.52 -16.49
N VAL A 3 3.17 -11.62 -15.84
CA VAL A 3 2.52 -12.93 -16.04
C VAL A 3 1.23 -13.03 -15.23
N VAL A 4 1.25 -12.54 -13.98
CA VAL A 4 0.10 -12.58 -13.06
C VAL A 4 0.02 -11.26 -12.28
N GLY A 5 -1.18 -10.72 -12.13
CA GLY A 5 -1.50 -9.64 -11.20
C GLY A 5 -2.29 -10.16 -10.01
N CYS A 6 -1.90 -9.77 -8.79
CA CYS A 6 -2.59 -10.13 -7.56
C CYS A 6 -3.09 -8.87 -6.85
N PHE A 7 -4.36 -8.86 -6.47
CA PHE A 7 -5.00 -7.74 -5.79
C PHE A 7 -5.60 -8.21 -4.48
N SER A 8 -5.50 -7.38 -3.46
CA SER A 8 -6.13 -7.61 -2.17
C SER A 8 -7.37 -6.73 -2.04
N THR A 9 -8.43 -7.27 -1.45
CA THR A 9 -9.63 -6.54 -1.04
C THR A 9 -9.81 -6.54 0.48
N GLN A 10 -8.69 -6.67 1.19
CA GLN A 10 -8.66 -6.50 2.64
C GLN A 10 -9.13 -5.08 3.01
N THR A 11 -9.56 -4.92 4.25
CA THR A 11 -9.77 -3.61 4.89
C THR A 11 -8.66 -2.61 4.52
N PHE A 12 -9.05 -1.38 4.18
CA PHE A 12 -8.17 -0.29 3.77
C PHE A 12 -7.49 -0.43 2.39
N LYS A 13 -7.86 -1.39 1.54
CA LYS A 13 -7.52 -1.35 0.11
C LYS A 13 -8.47 -0.42 -0.66
N HIS A 14 -8.13 -0.13 -1.92
CA HIS A 14 -8.91 0.79 -2.77
C HIS A 14 -10.36 0.38 -2.95
N ILE A 15 -10.60 -0.92 -3.02
CA ILE A 15 -11.90 -1.56 -2.82
C ILE A 15 -11.74 -2.60 -1.72
N ASN A 16 -12.75 -2.81 -0.89
CA ASN A 16 -12.62 -3.74 0.23
C ASN A 16 -13.92 -4.47 0.58
N SER A 17 -13.76 -5.68 1.11
CA SER A 17 -14.83 -6.58 1.56
C SER A 17 -14.52 -7.19 2.93
N GLY A 18 -13.73 -6.47 3.74
CA GLY A 18 -13.10 -6.98 4.96
C GLY A 18 -11.88 -7.86 4.65
N GLU A 19 -12.11 -8.96 3.94
CA GLU A 19 -11.09 -9.90 3.46
C GLU A 19 -11.38 -10.31 2.01
N GLY A 20 -10.34 -10.71 1.27
CA GLY A 20 -10.45 -11.23 -0.08
C GLY A 20 -9.34 -10.75 -1.02
N GLY A 21 -9.43 -11.18 -2.27
CA GLY A 21 -8.49 -10.82 -3.32
C GLY A 21 -8.88 -11.36 -4.69
N PHE A 22 -8.15 -10.91 -5.69
CA PHE A 22 -8.30 -11.32 -7.08
C PHE A 22 -6.95 -11.69 -7.67
N LEU A 23 -6.97 -12.63 -8.61
CA LEU A 23 -5.87 -12.93 -9.51
C LEU A 23 -6.32 -12.60 -10.93
N VAL A 24 -5.46 -11.95 -11.71
CA VAL A 24 -5.66 -11.73 -13.14
C VAL A 24 -4.47 -12.22 -13.93
N THR A 25 -4.71 -12.83 -15.07
CA THR A 25 -3.69 -13.27 -16.02
C THR A 25 -4.35 -13.52 -17.37
N ASP A 26 -3.59 -13.36 -18.45
CA ASP A 26 -3.97 -13.78 -19.79
C ASP A 26 -3.56 -15.25 -20.08
N ASP A 27 -2.84 -15.89 -19.15
CA ASP A 27 -2.38 -17.27 -19.28
C ASP A 27 -3.46 -18.26 -18.78
N ALA A 28 -3.99 -19.03 -19.73
CA ALA A 28 -5.06 -19.99 -19.49
C ALA A 28 -4.65 -21.13 -18.53
N GLU A 29 -3.42 -21.62 -18.61
CA GLU A 29 -2.95 -22.71 -17.76
C GLU A 29 -2.80 -22.23 -16.31
N ILE A 30 -2.28 -21.01 -16.11
CA ILE A 30 -2.18 -20.39 -14.79
C ILE A 30 -3.58 -20.16 -14.21
N MET A 31 -4.53 -19.65 -15.00
CA MET A 31 -5.90 -19.44 -14.52
C MET A 31 -6.59 -20.77 -14.18
N ALA A 32 -6.36 -21.84 -14.96
CA ALA A 32 -6.86 -23.17 -14.66
C ALA A 32 -6.29 -23.71 -13.33
N LYS A 33 -4.98 -23.59 -13.11
CA LYS A 33 -4.33 -23.94 -11.82
C LYS A 33 -4.89 -23.12 -10.66
N ALA A 34 -5.03 -21.81 -10.81
CA ALA A 34 -5.58 -20.93 -9.79
C ALA A 34 -7.03 -21.29 -9.42
N THR A 35 -7.85 -21.64 -10.43
CA THR A 35 -9.23 -22.10 -10.23
C THR A 35 -9.26 -23.40 -9.43
N MET A 36 -8.41 -24.39 -9.78
CA MET A 36 -8.28 -25.64 -9.03
C MET A 36 -7.80 -25.42 -7.59
N LEU A 37 -6.75 -24.60 -7.40
CA LEU A 37 -6.20 -24.23 -6.08
C LEU A 37 -7.23 -23.52 -5.20
N SER A 38 -8.09 -22.67 -5.78
CA SER A 38 -9.17 -22.00 -5.05
C SER A 38 -10.16 -23.00 -4.47
N GLY A 39 -10.25 -24.19 -5.04
CA GLY A 39 -11.12 -25.28 -4.64
C GLY A 39 -12.38 -25.40 -5.49
N SER A 40 -12.27 -25.25 -6.80
CA SER A 40 -13.38 -25.52 -7.73
C SER A 40 -13.79 -27.00 -7.78
N TYR A 41 -12.95 -27.92 -7.29
CA TYR A 41 -13.09 -29.36 -7.54
C TYR A 41 -13.26 -29.60 -9.06
N MET A 42 -14.06 -30.59 -9.45
CA MET A 42 -14.42 -30.85 -10.84
C MET A 42 -15.61 -30.00 -11.34
N LEU A 43 -15.93 -28.90 -10.65
CA LEU A 43 -16.98 -27.94 -11.04
C LEU A 43 -16.41 -26.70 -11.75
N TYR A 44 -15.15 -26.76 -12.20
CA TYR A 44 -14.46 -25.63 -12.82
C TYR A 44 -15.17 -25.09 -14.08
N GLU A 45 -15.93 -25.93 -14.79
CA GLU A 45 -16.71 -25.53 -15.98
C GLU A 45 -17.83 -24.51 -15.65
N SER A 46 -18.26 -24.44 -14.37
CA SER A 46 -19.25 -23.46 -13.93
C SER A 46 -18.66 -22.07 -13.65
N HIS A 47 -17.35 -21.91 -13.73
CA HIS A 47 -16.68 -20.64 -13.45
C HIS A 47 -16.76 -19.73 -14.69
N LEU A 48 -17.69 -18.76 -14.68
CA LEU A 48 -17.98 -17.89 -15.83
C LEU A 48 -16.77 -17.11 -16.38
N ALA A 49 -15.82 -16.75 -15.51
CA ALA A 49 -14.57 -16.07 -15.88
C ALA A 49 -13.36 -17.02 -15.87
N GLY A 50 -13.58 -18.34 -15.95
CA GLY A 50 -12.54 -19.37 -15.90
C GLY A 50 -11.79 -19.50 -17.23
N ALA A 51 -10.72 -20.30 -17.21
CA ALA A 51 -10.00 -20.67 -18.42
C ALA A 51 -10.85 -21.58 -19.34
N PRO A 52 -10.48 -21.74 -20.63
CA PRO A 52 -11.04 -22.78 -21.49
C PRO A 52 -10.88 -24.18 -20.89
N VAL A 53 -11.81 -25.08 -21.15
CA VAL A 53 -11.87 -26.42 -20.54
C VAL A 53 -10.61 -27.25 -20.87
N GLU A 54 -10.05 -27.07 -22.05
CA GLU A 54 -8.84 -27.74 -22.53
C GLU A 54 -7.63 -27.41 -21.63
N ALA A 55 -7.60 -26.21 -21.05
CA ALA A 55 -6.54 -25.80 -20.12
C ALA A 55 -6.57 -26.60 -18.81
N PHE A 56 -7.68 -27.28 -18.49
CA PHE A 56 -7.84 -28.09 -17.28
C PHE A 56 -7.37 -29.54 -17.44
N GLU A 57 -7.21 -30.04 -18.66
CA GLU A 57 -6.93 -31.47 -18.93
C GLU A 57 -5.71 -31.98 -18.17
N ASN A 58 -4.64 -31.18 -18.15
CA ASN A 58 -3.36 -31.52 -17.53
C ASN A 58 -3.19 -31.01 -16.09
N VAL A 59 -4.17 -30.29 -15.53
CA VAL A 59 -4.03 -29.65 -14.20
C VAL A 59 -5.05 -30.14 -13.19
N ARG A 60 -6.23 -30.60 -13.63
CA ARG A 60 -7.33 -30.98 -12.73
C ARG A 60 -7.01 -32.15 -11.80
N LEU A 61 -6.08 -33.04 -12.19
CA LEU A 61 -5.67 -34.20 -11.38
C LEU A 61 -4.37 -33.96 -10.59
N ASP A 62 -3.54 -33.01 -11.02
CA ASP A 62 -2.21 -32.77 -10.44
C ASP A 62 -2.16 -31.53 -9.54
N THR A 63 -3.20 -30.71 -9.53
CA THR A 63 -3.25 -29.47 -8.74
C THR A 63 -4.01 -29.70 -7.42
N PRO A 64 -3.38 -29.47 -6.26
CA PRO A 64 -4.05 -29.63 -4.98
C PRO A 64 -5.11 -28.54 -4.77
N ASN A 65 -6.09 -28.82 -3.91
CA ASN A 65 -7.10 -27.86 -3.50
C ASN A 65 -6.66 -27.18 -2.19
N CYS A 66 -6.56 -25.84 -2.19
CA CYS A 66 -6.18 -25.03 -1.03
C CYS A 66 -7.36 -24.27 -0.41
N SER A 67 -8.58 -24.43 -0.92
CA SER A 67 -9.82 -23.84 -0.38
C SER A 67 -9.80 -22.31 -0.23
N GLY A 68 -9.28 -21.61 -1.24
CA GLY A 68 -9.20 -20.14 -1.30
C GLY A 68 -10.41 -19.43 -1.94
N ARG A 69 -11.61 -20.03 -1.98
CA ARG A 69 -12.80 -19.40 -2.61
C ARG A 69 -13.28 -18.17 -1.84
N MET A 70 -13.62 -17.11 -2.57
CA MET A 70 -14.38 -15.97 -2.05
C MET A 70 -15.88 -16.24 -2.17
N ASP A 71 -16.64 -15.93 -1.13
CA ASP A 71 -18.09 -16.07 -1.13
C ASP A 71 -18.81 -14.93 -1.90
N ASN A 72 -20.05 -15.20 -2.29
CA ASN A 72 -20.86 -14.25 -3.06
C ASN A 72 -21.22 -12.97 -2.29
N LEU A 73 -21.24 -12.98 -0.95
CA LEU A 73 -21.53 -11.77 -0.17
C LEU A 73 -20.37 -10.77 -0.29
N ARG A 74 -19.13 -11.24 -0.13
CA ARG A 74 -17.94 -10.42 -0.38
C ARG A 74 -17.88 -9.92 -1.82
N ALA A 75 -18.16 -10.79 -2.79
CA ALA A 75 -18.22 -10.38 -4.19
C ALA A 75 -19.28 -9.28 -4.43
N ALA A 76 -20.47 -9.40 -3.84
CA ALA A 76 -21.54 -8.42 -3.96
C ALA A 76 -21.16 -7.04 -3.36
N ILE A 77 -20.41 -7.01 -2.26
CA ILE A 77 -19.87 -5.77 -1.67
C ILE A 77 -18.88 -5.08 -2.61
N LEU A 78 -18.09 -5.84 -3.36
CA LEU A 78 -17.02 -5.32 -4.23
C LEU A 78 -17.54 -4.78 -5.57
N ARG A 79 -18.59 -5.38 -6.14
CA ARG A 79 -19.11 -5.00 -7.47
C ARG A 79 -19.42 -3.49 -7.62
N PRO A 80 -20.16 -2.82 -6.71
CA PRO A 80 -20.39 -1.39 -6.85
C PRO A 80 -19.12 -0.56 -6.66
N GLN A 81 -18.22 -0.97 -5.74
CA GLN A 81 -16.94 -0.28 -5.53
C GLN A 81 -16.03 -0.37 -6.77
N LEU A 82 -16.03 -1.51 -7.46
CA LEU A 82 -15.27 -1.70 -8.68
C LEU A 82 -15.80 -0.81 -9.82
N ALA A 83 -17.13 -0.65 -9.92
CA ALA A 83 -17.74 0.24 -10.89
C ALA A 83 -17.33 1.71 -10.66
N ASP A 84 -17.18 2.12 -9.41
CA ASP A 84 -16.79 3.49 -9.03
C ASP A 84 -15.26 3.71 -8.94
N LEU A 85 -14.45 2.67 -9.15
CA LEU A 85 -13.01 2.70 -8.84
C LEU A 85 -12.25 3.81 -9.57
N SER A 86 -12.58 4.08 -10.84
CA SER A 86 -11.95 5.17 -11.60
C SER A 86 -12.24 6.54 -10.96
N ILE A 87 -13.48 6.78 -10.53
CA ILE A 87 -13.90 8.01 -9.84
C ILE A 87 -13.12 8.14 -8.52
N GLN A 88 -13.03 7.05 -7.74
CA GLN A 88 -12.28 7.08 -6.48
C GLN A 88 -10.79 7.29 -6.70
N ALA A 89 -10.23 6.73 -7.78
CA ALA A 89 -8.84 6.91 -8.14
C ALA A 89 -8.50 8.38 -8.43
N GLU A 90 -9.34 9.07 -9.20
CA GLU A 90 -9.19 10.51 -9.43
C GLU A 90 -9.27 11.30 -8.13
N ARG A 91 -10.22 10.96 -7.24
CA ARG A 91 -10.37 11.63 -5.95
C ARG A 91 -9.14 11.44 -5.05
N TRP A 92 -8.56 10.24 -5.00
CA TRP A 92 -7.31 10.00 -4.28
C TRP A 92 -6.17 10.81 -4.87
N ASN A 93 -6.01 10.77 -6.19
CA ASN A 93 -4.93 11.45 -6.87
C ASN A 93 -5.01 12.98 -6.68
N LYS A 94 -6.20 13.58 -6.63
CA LYS A 94 -6.37 15.00 -6.29
C LYS A 94 -5.79 15.35 -4.91
N ARG A 95 -6.07 14.53 -3.89
CA ARG A 95 -5.54 14.71 -2.52
C ARG A 95 -4.04 14.48 -2.46
N TYR A 96 -3.56 13.43 -3.12
CA TYR A 96 -2.12 13.16 -3.22
C TYR A 96 -1.38 14.34 -3.84
N ARG A 97 -1.88 14.90 -4.94
CA ARG A 97 -1.28 16.08 -5.59
C ARG A 97 -1.32 17.32 -4.70
N ALA A 98 -2.39 17.53 -3.94
CA ALA A 98 -2.46 18.62 -2.97
C ALA A 98 -1.35 18.49 -1.90
N LEU A 99 -1.18 17.29 -1.32
CA LEU A 99 -0.10 17.00 -0.38
C LEU A 99 1.29 17.13 -1.01
N GLU A 100 1.46 16.65 -2.24
CA GLU A 100 2.70 16.73 -2.99
C GLU A 100 3.10 18.18 -3.24
N ILE A 101 2.20 19.01 -3.80
CA ILE A 101 2.43 20.44 -4.02
C ILE A 101 2.71 21.14 -2.68
N GLY A 102 1.91 20.82 -1.66
CA GLY A 102 2.03 21.42 -0.35
C GLY A 102 3.36 21.12 0.31
N LEU A 103 3.90 19.91 0.21
CA LEU A 103 5.18 19.52 0.84
C LEU A 103 6.39 19.66 -0.08
N ASN A 104 6.17 19.89 -1.37
CA ASN A 104 7.24 20.21 -2.29
C ASN A 104 7.97 21.49 -1.82
N GLN A 105 9.27 21.56 -2.06
CA GLN A 105 10.15 22.69 -1.66
C GLN A 105 10.45 22.83 -0.16
N VAL A 106 10.05 21.88 0.69
CA VAL A 106 10.55 21.83 2.08
C VAL A 106 11.92 21.16 2.08
N GLU A 107 12.97 21.90 2.44
CA GLU A 107 14.38 21.49 2.27
C GLU A 107 14.72 20.12 2.90
N ASP A 108 14.12 19.81 4.06
CA ASP A 108 14.40 18.58 4.79
C ASP A 108 13.45 17.43 4.43
N ILE A 109 12.49 17.66 3.53
CA ILE A 109 11.57 16.63 3.03
C ILE A 109 12.00 16.20 1.64
N SER A 110 12.18 14.90 1.46
CA SER A 110 12.39 14.28 0.15
C SER A 110 11.13 13.51 -0.27
N LEU A 111 10.53 13.89 -1.39
CA LEU A 111 9.35 13.23 -1.97
C LEU A 111 9.76 12.17 -3.00
N THR A 112 8.88 11.20 -3.25
CA THR A 112 9.11 10.15 -4.24
C THR A 112 9.09 10.74 -5.66
N SER A 113 10.18 10.55 -6.42
CA SER A 113 10.18 10.83 -7.87
C SER A 113 9.38 9.76 -8.61
N ARG A 114 8.32 10.19 -9.30
CA ARG A 114 7.41 9.28 -10.03
C ARG A 114 7.74 9.26 -11.53
N PRO A 115 7.96 8.07 -12.15
CA PRO A 115 8.22 7.97 -13.58
C PRO A 115 7.05 8.47 -14.44
N SER A 116 7.34 9.12 -15.57
CA SER A 116 6.31 9.63 -16.50
C SER A 116 5.45 8.55 -17.15
N LYS A 117 5.93 7.30 -17.16
CA LYS A 117 5.21 6.14 -17.71
C LYS A 117 4.18 5.55 -16.74
N GLU A 118 4.10 6.07 -15.51
CA GLU A 118 3.23 5.55 -14.47
C GLU A 118 1.88 6.28 -14.45
N TYR A 119 0.79 5.51 -14.39
CA TYR A 119 -0.47 5.97 -13.82
C TYR A 119 -0.63 5.33 -12.44
N PHE A 120 -0.92 6.12 -11.42
CA PHE A 120 -1.00 5.64 -10.04
C PHE A 120 -2.37 5.92 -9.42
N VAL A 121 -2.67 5.21 -8.33
CA VAL A 121 -3.85 5.43 -7.51
C VAL A 121 -3.40 5.60 -6.05
N ALA A 122 -3.13 6.84 -5.64
CA ALA A 122 -2.42 7.11 -4.40
C ALA A 122 -3.34 7.19 -3.16
N SER A 123 -3.58 6.04 -2.53
CA SER A 123 -4.30 5.95 -1.24
C SER A 123 -3.42 6.20 -0.01
N SER A 124 -2.12 6.44 -0.20
CA SER A 124 -1.17 6.85 0.82
C SER A 124 -0.18 7.87 0.26
N PHE A 125 0.50 8.57 1.16
CA PHE A 125 1.53 9.55 0.90
C PHE A 125 2.81 9.15 1.61
N GLN A 126 3.92 9.10 0.88
CA GLN A 126 5.22 8.72 1.40
C GLN A 126 6.22 9.84 1.20
N PHE A 127 7.06 10.06 2.20
CA PHE A 127 8.17 11.00 2.14
C PHE A 127 9.29 10.56 3.07
N CYS A 128 10.50 11.06 2.80
CA CYS A 128 11.69 10.79 3.60
C CYS A 128 12.19 12.06 4.28
N LEU A 129 12.81 11.91 5.47
CA LEU A 129 13.53 12.96 6.18
C LEU A 129 15.04 12.62 6.23
N PRO A 130 15.77 12.74 5.11
CA PRO A 130 17.11 12.15 4.96
C PRO A 130 18.18 12.76 5.86
N LYS A 131 17.96 13.97 6.37
CA LYS A 131 18.90 14.66 7.27
C LYS A 131 18.61 14.42 8.76
N PHE A 132 17.47 13.79 9.09
CA PHE A 132 17.06 13.65 10.48
C PHE A 132 17.64 12.37 11.10
N THR A 133 18.07 12.47 12.35
CA THR A 133 18.44 11.32 13.18
C THR A 133 17.20 10.55 13.64
N GLN A 134 17.38 9.32 14.11
CA GLN A 134 16.28 8.51 14.64
C GLN A 134 15.51 9.20 15.78
N ASN A 135 16.21 9.92 16.68
CA ASN A 135 15.55 10.62 17.78
C ASN A 135 14.73 11.81 17.26
N GLN A 136 15.28 12.57 16.32
CA GLN A 136 14.54 13.66 15.66
C GLN A 136 13.29 13.17 14.93
N ILE A 137 13.35 12.00 14.26
CA ILE A 137 12.17 11.43 13.61
C ILE A 137 11.12 11.01 14.65
N LYS A 138 11.52 10.43 15.79
CA LYS A 138 10.59 10.11 16.88
C LYS A 138 9.88 11.36 17.40
N ASP A 139 10.63 12.42 17.66
CA ASP A 139 10.08 13.69 18.15
C ASP A 139 9.16 14.35 17.11
N PHE A 140 9.55 14.31 15.83
CA PHE A 140 8.72 14.77 14.71
C PHE A 140 7.40 14.00 14.60
N VAL A 141 7.45 12.66 14.65
CA VAL A 141 6.26 11.81 14.59
C VAL A 141 5.34 12.09 15.78
N LEU A 142 5.90 12.22 16.98
CA LEU A 142 5.14 12.55 18.19
C LEU A 142 4.50 13.94 18.07
N GLY A 143 5.23 14.95 17.59
CA GLY A 143 4.71 16.29 17.37
C GLY A 143 3.55 16.33 16.37
N CYS A 144 3.64 15.57 15.28
CA CYS A 144 2.56 15.42 14.31
C CYS A 144 1.34 14.70 14.92
N ASP A 145 1.56 13.61 15.67
CA ASP A 145 0.51 12.80 16.29
C ASP A 145 -0.30 13.60 17.32
N LEU A 146 0.36 14.41 18.16
CA LEU A 146 -0.28 15.32 19.12
C LEU A 146 -1.19 16.36 18.44
N ARG A 147 -1.02 16.58 17.13
CA ARG A 147 -1.79 17.51 16.31
C ARG A 147 -2.75 16.79 15.36
N GLY A 148 -2.91 15.47 15.51
CA GLY A 148 -3.84 14.64 14.74
C GLY A 148 -3.29 14.13 13.41
N VAL A 149 -2.02 14.38 13.08
CA VAL A 149 -1.38 13.87 11.85
C VAL A 149 -0.61 12.59 12.17
N GLN A 150 -1.27 11.46 11.93
CA GLN A 150 -0.68 10.14 12.22
C GLN A 150 0.27 9.68 11.11
N LEU A 151 1.56 9.65 11.42
CA LEU A 151 2.61 9.17 10.52
C LEU A 151 3.12 7.80 10.96
N LYS A 152 3.40 6.92 10.00
CA LYS A 152 4.00 5.60 10.22
C LYS A 152 5.46 5.66 9.81
N TRP A 153 6.36 5.50 10.77
CA TRP A 153 7.80 5.49 10.53
C TRP A 153 8.34 4.05 10.50
N PHE A 154 9.10 3.72 9.45
CA PHE A 154 9.63 2.37 9.20
C PHE A 154 11.02 2.14 9.81
N GLY A 155 11.64 3.17 10.39
CA GLY A 155 13.00 3.10 10.94
C GLY A 155 13.09 2.62 12.38
N ALA A 156 11.95 2.38 13.05
CA ALA A 156 11.93 1.86 14.41
C ALA A 156 12.55 0.44 14.47
N SER A 157 13.23 0.14 15.58
CA SER A 157 13.80 -1.19 15.83
C SER A 157 12.76 -2.26 16.17
N ILE A 158 11.59 -1.82 16.65
CA ILE A 158 10.43 -2.67 16.94
C ILE A 158 9.28 -2.18 16.06
N PRO A 159 8.61 -3.08 15.30
CA PRO A 159 7.52 -2.69 14.43
C PRO A 159 6.32 -2.18 15.24
N VAL A 160 5.64 -1.15 14.72
CA VAL A 160 4.45 -0.53 15.32
C VAL A 160 3.35 -0.46 14.26
N GLY A 161 2.24 -1.15 14.50
CA GLY A 161 1.16 -1.27 13.51
C GLY A 161 1.63 -2.04 12.27
N PHE A 162 1.61 -1.39 11.10
CA PHE A 162 1.91 -2.02 9.80
C PHE A 162 3.36 -1.86 9.34
N THR A 163 4.30 -1.49 10.21
CA THR A 163 5.71 -1.22 9.87
C THR A 163 6.64 -2.43 10.01
N SER A 164 6.07 -3.64 9.94
CA SER A 164 6.84 -4.89 9.91
C SER A 164 7.73 -4.94 8.67
N LYS A 165 9.00 -5.33 8.84
CA LYS A 165 10.03 -5.37 7.80
C LYS A 165 10.98 -6.55 7.97
N HIS A 166 11.83 -6.78 6.98
CA HIS A 166 12.66 -8.00 6.86
C HIS A 166 13.49 -8.34 8.11
N ASP A 167 14.06 -7.34 8.80
CA ASP A 167 14.88 -7.56 10.00
C ASP A 167 14.09 -8.01 11.25
N SER A 168 12.77 -7.84 11.24
CA SER A 168 11.86 -8.21 12.34
C SER A 168 11.28 -9.63 12.20
N TRP A 169 11.39 -10.24 11.01
CA TRP A 169 10.78 -11.53 10.72
C TRP A 169 11.68 -12.67 11.19
N ARG A 170 11.21 -13.44 12.17
CA ARG A 170 11.96 -14.59 12.73
C ARG A 170 11.62 -15.94 12.07
N TYR A 171 10.63 -15.93 11.18
CA TYR A 171 10.08 -17.12 10.52
C TYR A 171 10.57 -17.29 9.08
N VAL A 172 11.49 -16.43 8.62
CA VAL A 172 12.20 -16.55 7.35
C VAL A 172 13.69 -16.32 7.59
N ASP A 173 14.53 -16.79 6.66
CA ASP A 173 15.97 -16.58 6.73
C ASP A 173 16.31 -15.08 6.72
N LYS A 174 17.27 -14.70 7.56
CA LYS A 174 17.69 -13.31 7.69
C LYS A 174 18.30 -12.80 6.39
N GLN A 175 17.82 -11.64 5.94
CA GLN A 175 18.31 -10.98 4.73
C GLN A 175 19.28 -9.85 5.10
N ASN A 176 20.21 -9.53 4.19
CA ASN A 176 21.11 -8.38 4.31
C ASN A 176 20.77 -7.36 3.21
N LEU A 177 20.06 -6.29 3.56
CA LEU A 177 19.48 -5.32 2.61
C LEU A 177 19.84 -3.88 2.99
N PRO A 178 21.15 -3.50 2.99
CA PRO A 178 21.61 -2.23 3.54
C PRO A 178 21.00 -0.99 2.86
N GLU A 179 20.77 -1.03 1.55
CA GLU A 179 20.12 0.08 0.84
C GLU A 179 18.64 0.21 1.21
N THR A 180 17.96 -0.92 1.46
CA THR A 180 16.57 -0.91 1.96
C THR A 180 16.53 -0.33 3.37
N ASP A 181 17.44 -0.77 4.24
CA ASP A 181 17.53 -0.29 5.63
C ASP A 181 17.78 1.22 5.69
N LYS A 182 18.65 1.73 4.82
CA LYS A 182 18.92 3.16 4.70
C LYS A 182 17.65 3.95 4.35
N ILE A 183 16.86 3.48 3.37
CA ILE A 183 15.60 4.14 3.00
C ILE A 183 14.57 4.05 4.13
N LEU A 184 14.33 2.86 4.67
CA LEU A 184 13.33 2.63 5.72
C LEU A 184 13.65 3.41 6.99
N SER A 185 14.94 3.64 7.28
CA SER A 185 15.37 4.42 8.46
C SER A 185 14.82 5.84 8.52
N VAL A 186 14.49 6.43 7.36
CA VAL A 186 14.00 7.81 7.23
C VAL A 186 12.64 7.93 6.54
N LEU A 187 12.03 6.81 6.15
CA LEU A 187 10.76 6.76 5.43
C LEU A 187 9.56 6.87 6.37
N LEU A 188 8.65 7.79 6.03
CA LEU A 188 7.34 7.92 6.65
C LEU A 188 6.22 7.67 5.63
N ASP A 189 5.15 7.05 6.09
CA ASP A 189 3.90 6.85 5.34
C ASP A 189 2.71 7.44 6.09
N MET A 190 1.78 8.00 5.34
CA MET A 190 0.49 8.46 5.83
C MET A 190 -0.62 7.98 4.90
N ARG A 191 -1.73 7.51 5.46
CA ARG A 191 -2.92 7.18 4.67
C ARG A 191 -3.58 8.45 4.13
N ILE A 192 -4.21 8.35 2.96
CA ILE A 192 -5.07 9.40 2.40
C ILE A 192 -6.52 8.87 2.35
N PRO A 193 -7.33 9.05 3.41
CA PRO A 193 -8.76 8.80 3.38
C PRO A 193 -9.49 9.67 2.36
N LEU A 194 -10.50 9.10 1.69
CA LEU A 194 -11.37 9.87 0.79
C LEU A 194 -12.33 10.82 1.54
N THR A 195 -12.41 10.69 2.86
CA THR A 195 -13.13 11.61 3.75
C THR A 195 -12.40 12.93 3.93
N PHE A 196 -11.09 13.00 3.67
CA PHE A 196 -10.35 14.26 3.72
C PHE A 196 -10.84 15.20 2.62
N SER A 197 -10.99 16.46 2.95
CA SER A 197 -11.13 17.58 2.01
C SER A 197 -9.75 18.01 1.49
N LEU A 198 -9.70 19.00 0.59
CA LEU A 198 -8.42 19.57 0.15
C LEU A 198 -7.87 20.52 1.23
N GLU A 199 -8.76 21.16 1.98
CA GLU A 199 -8.46 22.01 3.13
C GLU A 199 -7.83 21.20 4.28
N ASP A 200 -8.25 19.94 4.46
CA ASP A 200 -7.59 19.00 5.37
C ASP A 200 -6.15 18.71 4.90
N CYS A 201 -5.93 18.58 3.58
CA CYS A 201 -4.59 18.36 3.03
C CYS A 201 -3.70 19.58 3.28
N ASP A 202 -4.21 20.80 3.11
CA ASP A 202 -3.48 22.04 3.43
C ASP A 202 -3.11 22.12 4.90
N THR A 203 -4.05 21.75 5.79
CA THR A 203 -3.83 21.70 7.24
C THR A 203 -2.75 20.68 7.60
N ILE A 204 -2.81 19.49 7.02
CA ILE A 204 -1.79 18.45 7.20
C ILE A 204 -0.42 18.96 6.74
N CYS A 205 -0.34 19.57 5.55
CA CYS A 205 0.92 20.14 5.04
C CYS A 205 1.48 21.20 5.97
N LYS A 206 0.63 22.08 6.52
CA LYS A 206 1.03 23.10 7.48
C LYS A 206 1.61 22.48 8.75
N ILE A 207 0.93 21.49 9.33
CA ILE A 207 1.41 20.77 10.52
C ILE A 207 2.78 20.14 10.26
N ILE A 208 2.92 19.38 9.17
CA ILE A 208 4.18 18.71 8.81
C ILE A 208 5.31 19.74 8.66
N LYS A 209 5.08 20.84 7.95
CA LYS A 209 6.08 21.91 7.78
C LYS A 209 6.52 22.53 9.10
N GLU A 210 5.57 22.84 9.97
CA GLU A 210 5.86 23.44 11.27
C GLU A 210 6.65 22.50 12.17
N GLU A 211 6.30 21.20 12.20
CA GLU A 211 7.06 20.22 12.98
C GLU A 211 8.46 19.97 12.39
N VAL A 212 8.61 19.93 11.06
CA VAL A 212 9.96 19.88 10.43
C VAL A 212 10.78 21.09 10.86
N LYS A 213 10.24 22.31 10.73
CA LYS A 213 10.94 23.54 11.09
C LYS A 213 11.34 23.57 12.57
N LYS A 214 10.46 23.10 13.46
CA LYS A 214 10.73 23.02 14.90
C LYS A 214 11.94 22.13 15.20
N ILE A 215 11.99 20.94 14.59
CA ILE A 215 13.10 20.00 14.78
C ILE A 215 14.41 20.55 14.18
N SER A 216 14.37 21.12 12.97
CA SER A 216 15.56 21.70 12.33
C SER A 216 16.07 22.95 13.06
N SER A 217 15.20 23.72 13.73
CA SER A 217 15.61 24.90 14.52
C SER A 217 16.33 24.51 15.82
N ASN A 218 15.92 23.42 16.47
CA ASN A 218 16.60 22.91 17.64
C ASN A 218 18.03 22.42 17.31
N GLN A 219 18.26 21.94 16.09
CA GLN A 219 19.58 21.52 15.63
C GLN A 219 20.59 22.68 15.58
N VAL A 220 20.14 23.90 15.27
CA VAL A 220 21.01 25.09 15.20
C VAL A 220 21.40 25.60 16.59
N LEU A 221 20.59 25.30 17.62
CA LEU A 221 20.85 25.74 19.00
C LEU A 221 21.78 24.81 19.76
N ASP A 222 21.86 23.53 19.36
CA ASP A 222 22.71 22.49 19.98
C ASP A 222 24.07 22.30 19.26
N SER A 223 24.33 23.02 18.17
CA SER A 223 25.58 23.02 17.39
C SER A 223 26.46 24.24 17.67
#